data_AF-A0A1G5E456-F1
#
_entry.id   AF-A0A1G5E456-F1
#
_cell.length_a   1.000
_cell.length_b   1.000
_cell.length_c   1.000
_cell.angle_alpha   90.00
_cell.angle_beta   90.00
_cell.angle_gamma   90.00
#
_symmetry.space_group_name_H-M   'P 1'
#
loop_
_entity.id
_entity.type
_entity.pdbx_description
1 polymer ?
#
loop_
_entity_poly.entity_id
_entity_poly.type
_entity_poly.pdbx_seq_one_letter_code
_entity_poly.pdbx_strand_id
1 'polypeptide(L)'
;MKEIKDFFALCKYSFKFSTNITFMLIFLGIGVVTEVMSKGTQYLGGFYIVLCSMYMFQFIMSLSMSDMIQSSGIGRRIQLDIPVKLNFTFSFVLFTLLVIFRSIMAARYPEKASEIATSLFVIDILIFQLFIYTAVVYKYFLASIIIFCLLIGFITAGLTFITNLDIFSRLTLNTPIILGYVLIAVGTVLQYLICRLIIKKPISQRAFRGVFKDAK
;
A
#
# COMPACT_ATOMS: atom_id res chain seq x y z
N MET A 1 18.74 18.90 -4.31
CA MET A 1 19.21 17.74 -5.12
C MET A 1 20.28 16.89 -4.42
N LYS A 2 21.29 17.47 -3.76
CA LYS A 2 22.28 16.70 -2.95
C LYS A 2 21.63 15.83 -1.87
N GLU A 3 20.74 16.40 -1.06
CA GLU A 3 20.06 15.67 0.04
C GLU A 3 19.25 14.44 -0.40
N ILE A 4 18.61 14.46 -1.59
CA ILE A 4 17.84 13.31 -2.10
C ILE A 4 18.77 12.19 -2.57
N LYS A 5 19.90 12.56 -3.18
CA LYS A 5 20.92 11.60 -3.65
C LYS A 5 21.60 10.93 -2.45
N ASP A 6 21.87 11.71 -1.40
CA ASP A 6 22.43 11.22 -0.14
C ASP A 6 21.41 10.37 0.64
N PHE A 7 20.11 10.72 0.59
CA PHE A 7 19.03 9.88 1.12
C PHE A 7 18.92 8.54 0.38
N PHE A 8 18.99 8.53 -0.96
CA PHE A 8 19.03 7.30 -1.76
C PHE A 8 20.30 6.47 -1.56
N ALA A 9 21.42 7.11 -1.22
CA ALA A 9 22.64 6.41 -0.83
C ALA A 9 22.49 5.77 0.55
N LEU A 10 21.91 6.48 1.52
CA LEU A 10 21.57 5.98 2.87
C LEU A 10 20.54 4.84 2.82
N CYS A 11 19.61 4.91 1.87
CA CYS A 11 18.64 3.86 1.56
C CYS A 11 19.31 2.50 1.32
N LYS A 12 20.46 2.43 0.63
CA LYS A 12 21.19 1.16 0.42
C LYS A 12 21.63 0.50 1.73
N TYR A 13 21.79 1.28 2.81
CA TYR A 13 22.21 0.81 4.12
C TYR A 13 21.05 0.48 5.06
N SER A 14 19.79 0.57 4.59
CA SER A 14 18.65 0.13 5.40
C SER A 14 18.71 -1.37 5.64
N PHE A 15 18.43 -1.76 6.87
CA PHE A 15 18.41 -3.16 7.26
C PHE A 15 17.38 -3.91 6.40
N LYS A 16 17.81 -4.98 5.71
CA LYS A 16 17.01 -5.81 4.79
C LYS A 16 16.48 -5.11 3.51
N PHE A 17 17.17 -4.08 3.00
CA PHE A 17 16.85 -3.44 1.71
C PHE A 17 16.67 -4.45 0.57
N SER A 18 17.64 -5.35 0.40
CA SER A 18 17.62 -6.37 -0.66
C SER A 18 16.39 -7.28 -0.57
N THR A 19 16.02 -7.69 0.65
CA THR A 19 14.87 -8.57 0.90
C THR A 19 13.54 -7.87 0.57
N ASN A 20 13.35 -6.62 1.03
CA ASN A 20 12.12 -5.86 0.74
C ASN A 20 11.95 -5.56 -0.75
N ILE A 21 13.04 -5.20 -1.46
CA ILE A 21 12.98 -5.02 -2.92
C ILE A 21 12.65 -6.34 -3.63
N THR A 22 13.27 -7.45 -3.20
CA THR A 22 13.02 -8.76 -3.81
C THR A 22 11.55 -9.14 -3.69
N PHE A 23 10.96 -9.01 -2.49
CA PHE A 23 9.53 -9.27 -2.31
C PHE A 23 8.66 -8.30 -3.11
N MET A 24 8.98 -7.01 -3.13
CA MET A 24 8.24 -6.02 -3.91
C MET A 24 8.20 -6.39 -5.41
N LEU A 25 9.32 -6.84 -5.98
CA LEU A 25 9.40 -7.27 -7.38
C LEU A 25 8.63 -8.57 -7.63
N ILE A 26 8.70 -9.54 -6.71
CA ILE A 26 7.94 -10.79 -6.80
C ILE A 26 6.43 -10.50 -6.77
N PHE A 27 5.95 -9.71 -5.81
CA PHE A 27 4.54 -9.34 -5.71
C PHE A 27 4.07 -8.52 -6.91
N LEU A 28 4.90 -7.62 -7.43
CA LEU A 28 4.60 -6.88 -8.65
C LEU A 28 4.46 -7.83 -9.85
N GLY A 29 5.39 -8.77 -10.01
CA GLY A 29 5.36 -9.76 -11.08
C GLY A 29 4.12 -10.65 -11.01
N ILE A 30 3.81 -11.21 -9.83
CA ILE A 30 2.60 -12.01 -9.60
C ILE A 30 1.35 -11.16 -9.87
N GLY A 31 1.33 -9.91 -9.40
CA GLY A 31 0.23 -8.98 -9.61
C GLY A 31 -0.04 -8.74 -11.09
N VAL A 32 0.98 -8.42 -11.87
CA VAL A 32 0.84 -8.20 -13.32
C VAL A 32 0.39 -9.47 -14.05
N VAL A 33 0.96 -10.63 -13.73
CA VAL A 33 0.58 -11.91 -14.35
C VAL A 33 -0.88 -12.25 -14.05
N THR A 34 -1.29 -12.18 -12.79
CA THR A 34 -2.67 -12.46 -12.38
C THR A 34 -3.67 -11.46 -12.95
N GLU A 35 -3.28 -10.19 -13.06
CA GLU A 35 -4.07 -9.14 -13.68
C GLU A 35 -4.33 -9.44 -15.17
N VAL A 36 -3.29 -9.80 -15.92
CA VAL A 36 -3.39 -10.17 -17.35
C VAL A 36 -4.20 -11.45 -17.53
N MET A 37 -3.95 -12.48 -16.71
CA MET A 37 -4.66 -13.76 -16.80
C MET A 37 -6.15 -13.64 -16.46
N SER A 38 -6.50 -12.84 -15.45
CA SER A 38 -7.88 -12.61 -15.03
C SER A 38 -8.62 -11.62 -15.94
N LYS A 39 -7.94 -11.01 -16.92
CA LYS A 39 -8.51 -9.94 -17.77
C LYS A 39 -9.09 -8.79 -16.95
N GLY A 40 -8.57 -8.58 -15.75
CA GLY A 40 -9.03 -7.55 -14.84
C GLY A 40 -10.43 -7.78 -14.25
N THR A 41 -10.97 -8.99 -14.24
CA THR A 41 -12.25 -9.25 -13.53
C THR A 41 -12.05 -9.52 -12.03
N GLN A 42 -10.86 -9.96 -11.66
CA GLN A 42 -10.52 -10.25 -10.27
C GLN A 42 -9.79 -9.07 -9.63
N TYR A 43 -10.04 -8.83 -8.34
CA TYR A 43 -9.38 -7.75 -7.59
C TYR A 43 -7.96 -8.13 -7.13
N LEU A 44 -7.61 -9.42 -7.14
CA LEU A 44 -6.41 -9.94 -6.50
C LEU A 44 -5.11 -9.49 -7.20
N GLY A 45 -5.09 -9.43 -8.52
CA GLY A 45 -3.93 -8.93 -9.28
C GLY A 45 -3.66 -7.46 -9.02
N GLY A 46 -4.68 -6.61 -9.18
CA GLY A 46 -4.60 -5.19 -8.85
C GLY A 46 -4.26 -4.92 -7.38
N PHE A 47 -4.76 -5.74 -6.45
CA PHE A 47 -4.37 -5.65 -5.04
C PHE A 47 -2.87 -5.87 -4.85
N TYR A 48 -2.26 -6.89 -5.47
CA TYR A 48 -0.81 -7.12 -5.38
C TYR A 48 0.00 -5.98 -5.99
N ILE A 49 -0.44 -5.42 -7.12
CA ILE A 49 0.22 -4.27 -7.76
C ILE A 49 0.26 -3.08 -6.79
N VAL A 50 -0.85 -2.76 -6.13
CA VAL A 50 -0.87 -1.57 -5.25
C VAL A 50 -0.23 -1.83 -3.89
N LEU A 51 -0.25 -3.08 -3.41
CA LEU A 51 0.48 -3.50 -2.21
C LEU A 51 2.00 -3.22 -2.31
N CYS A 52 2.56 -3.18 -3.53
CA CYS A 52 3.94 -2.77 -3.78
C CYS A 52 4.30 -1.38 -3.20
N SER A 53 3.34 -0.45 -3.16
CA SER A 53 3.58 0.91 -2.64
C SER A 53 4.00 0.93 -1.16
N MET A 54 3.50 -0.02 -0.38
CA MET A 54 3.76 -0.10 1.06
C MET A 54 5.17 -0.57 1.39
N TYR A 55 5.81 -1.35 0.50
CA TYR A 55 7.19 -1.79 0.71
C TYR A 55 8.17 -0.60 0.75
N MET A 56 7.85 0.49 0.04
CA MET A 56 8.63 1.72 0.13
C MET A 56 8.46 2.43 1.47
N PHE A 57 7.24 2.45 2.03
CA PHE A 57 7.02 2.95 3.38
C PHE A 57 7.77 2.09 4.41
N GLN A 58 7.68 0.77 4.30
CA GLN A 58 8.36 -0.18 5.18
C GLN A 58 9.86 0.04 5.23
N PHE A 59 10.42 0.26 4.05
CA PHE A 59 11.84 0.47 3.85
C PHE A 59 12.36 1.75 4.52
N ILE A 60 11.59 2.83 4.50
CA ILE A 60 11.97 4.08 5.16
C ILE A 60 11.79 3.95 6.68
N MET A 61 10.75 3.26 7.12
CA MET A 61 10.56 2.99 8.55
C MET A 61 11.67 2.11 9.13
N SER A 62 12.25 1.17 8.36
CA SER A 62 13.40 0.41 8.83
C SER A 62 14.67 1.26 8.98
N LEU A 63 14.84 2.33 8.20
CA LEU A 63 15.94 3.30 8.40
C LEU A 63 15.81 4.02 9.75
N SER A 64 14.57 4.34 10.17
CA SER A 64 14.33 5.03 11.45
C SER A 64 14.80 4.26 12.70
N MET A 65 15.14 2.97 12.55
CA MET A 65 15.70 2.13 13.61
C MET A 65 17.21 2.26 13.78
N SER A 66 17.93 2.81 12.80
CA SER A 66 19.39 2.99 12.92
C SER A 66 19.74 3.97 14.03
N ASP A 67 20.69 3.61 14.90
CA ASP A 67 21.19 4.46 15.99
C ASP A 67 21.72 5.82 15.50
N MET A 68 22.23 5.86 14.26
CA MET A 68 22.67 7.07 13.57
C MET A 68 21.51 8.06 13.31
N ILE A 69 20.30 7.56 13.05
CA ILE A 69 19.13 8.40 12.80
C ILE A 69 18.47 8.80 14.12
N GLN A 70 18.46 7.91 15.12
CA GLN A 70 17.90 8.21 16.45
C GLN A 70 18.68 9.31 17.20
N SER A 71 20.00 9.39 16.99
CA SER A 71 20.87 10.44 17.54
C SER A 71 20.84 11.75 16.74
N SER A 72 20.18 11.78 15.57
CA SER A 72 20.09 12.96 14.71
C SER A 72 18.75 13.71 14.89
N GLY A 73 18.74 15.02 14.67
CA GLY A 73 17.50 15.83 14.64
C GLY A 73 16.52 15.51 13.49
N ILE A 74 16.88 14.57 12.60
CA ILE A 74 16.12 14.24 11.37
C ILE A 74 15.10 13.12 11.59
N GLY A 75 15.16 12.40 12.71
CA GLY A 75 14.30 11.23 13.00
C GLY A 75 12.79 11.48 12.81
N ARG A 76 12.30 12.68 13.16
CA ARG A 76 10.89 13.05 12.95
C ARG A 76 10.49 13.11 11.47
N ARG A 77 11.36 13.60 10.59
CA ARG A 77 11.10 13.68 9.14
C ARG A 77 11.13 12.29 8.49
N ILE A 78 12.02 11.40 8.95
CA ILE A 78 12.13 10.03 8.45
C ILE A 78 10.96 9.16 8.92
N GLN A 79 10.33 9.46 10.06
CA GLN A 79 9.17 8.71 10.55
C GLN A 79 7.81 9.26 10.07
N LEU A 80 7.74 10.52 9.64
CA LEU A 80 6.48 11.16 9.21
C LEU A 80 6.48 11.59 7.75
N ASP A 81 7.33 12.57 7.40
CA ASP A 81 7.16 13.30 6.15
C ASP A 81 7.64 12.49 4.95
N ILE A 82 8.82 11.88 5.04
CA ILE A 82 9.44 11.13 3.95
C ILE A 82 8.66 9.85 3.60
N PRO A 83 8.29 8.98 4.56
CA PRO A 83 7.61 7.72 4.24
C PRO A 83 6.21 7.95 3.70
N VAL A 84 5.47 8.93 4.23
CA VAL A 84 4.11 9.26 3.74
C VAL A 84 4.16 9.83 2.32
N LYS A 85 5.07 10.77 2.03
CA LYS A 85 5.22 11.35 0.68
C LYS A 85 5.62 10.31 -0.36
N LEU A 86 6.54 9.41 -0.01
CA LEU A 86 6.96 8.35 -0.91
C LEU A 86 5.84 7.33 -1.13
N ASN A 87 5.13 6.93 -0.08
CA ASN A 87 3.98 6.03 -0.22
C ASN A 87 2.91 6.62 -1.15
N PHE A 88 2.52 7.89 -0.94
CA PHE A 88 1.61 8.59 -1.84
C PHE A 88 2.08 8.58 -3.30
N THR A 89 3.34 8.94 -3.54
CA THR A 89 3.89 9.04 -4.91
C THR A 89 3.87 7.68 -5.60
N PHE A 90 4.31 6.62 -4.91
CA PHE A 90 4.32 5.26 -5.46
C PHE A 90 2.91 4.70 -5.65
N SER A 91 2.00 4.89 -4.68
CA SER A 91 0.60 4.47 -4.81
C SER A 91 -0.07 5.17 -5.99
N PHE A 92 0.19 6.48 -6.18
CA PHE A 92 -0.37 7.24 -7.30
C PHE A 92 0.11 6.70 -8.65
N VAL A 93 1.41 6.44 -8.81
CA VAL A 93 1.99 5.87 -10.04
C VAL A 93 1.45 4.46 -10.31
N LEU A 94 1.45 3.59 -9.31
CA LEU A 94 0.98 2.20 -9.45
C LEU A 94 -0.52 2.12 -9.73
N PHE A 95 -1.31 2.98 -9.08
CA PHE A 95 -2.74 3.08 -9.36
C PHE A 95 -3.00 3.60 -10.77
N THR A 96 -2.24 4.58 -11.25
CA THR A 96 -2.34 5.06 -12.64
C THR A 96 -2.05 3.94 -13.63
N LEU A 97 -1.00 3.13 -13.39
CA LEU A 97 -0.70 1.96 -14.22
C LEU A 97 -1.84 0.93 -14.20
N LEU A 98 -2.41 0.65 -13.03
CA LEU A 98 -3.56 -0.24 -12.89
C LEU A 98 -4.77 0.28 -13.67
N VAL A 99 -5.10 1.57 -13.57
CA VAL A 99 -6.19 2.21 -14.32
C VAL A 99 -5.97 2.07 -15.83
N ILE A 100 -4.74 2.21 -16.32
CA ILE A 100 -4.39 1.98 -17.73
C ILE A 100 -4.67 0.53 -18.13
N PHE A 101 -4.20 -0.46 -17.35
CA PHE A 101 -4.49 -1.88 -17.63
C PHE A 101 -6.00 -2.16 -17.67
N ARG A 102 -6.74 -1.63 -16.70
CA ARG A 102 -8.20 -1.80 -16.58
C ARG A 102 -8.95 -1.14 -17.74
N SER A 103 -8.52 0.04 -18.16
CA SER A 103 -9.11 0.76 -19.30
C SER A 103 -8.88 0.00 -20.61
N ILE A 104 -7.68 -0.55 -20.82
CA ILE A 104 -7.38 -1.39 -21.99
C ILE A 104 -8.23 -2.67 -21.98
N MET A 105 -8.36 -3.33 -20.83
CA MET A 105 -9.15 -4.56 -20.69
C MET A 105 -10.64 -4.31 -20.90
N ALA A 106 -11.18 -3.21 -20.37
CA ALA A 106 -12.57 -2.81 -20.58
C ALA A 106 -12.86 -2.49 -22.05
N ALA A 107 -11.91 -1.88 -22.78
CA ALA A 107 -12.03 -1.62 -24.21
C ALA A 107 -11.96 -2.91 -25.06
N ARG A 108 -11.17 -3.90 -24.64
CA ARG A 108 -11.04 -5.20 -25.33
C ARG A 108 -12.19 -6.16 -25.05
N TYR A 109 -12.80 -6.07 -23.86
CA TYR A 109 -13.87 -6.96 -23.41
C TYR A 109 -15.06 -6.15 -22.84
N PRO A 110 -15.85 -5.48 -23.70
CA PRO A 110 -16.95 -4.63 -23.26
C PRO A 110 -18.02 -5.40 -22.47
N GLU A 111 -18.25 -6.67 -22.81
CA GLU A 111 -19.11 -7.63 -22.09
C GLU A 111 -18.80 -7.71 -20.58
N LYS A 112 -17.54 -7.48 -20.19
CA LYS A 112 -17.06 -7.62 -18.80
C LYS A 112 -16.80 -6.29 -18.09
N ALA A 113 -17.17 -5.17 -18.71
CA ALA A 113 -16.83 -3.84 -18.19
C ALA A 113 -17.38 -3.58 -16.77
N SER A 114 -18.56 -4.12 -16.46
CA SER A 114 -19.18 -3.98 -15.13
C SER A 114 -18.41 -4.75 -14.05
N GLU A 115 -17.94 -5.97 -14.34
CA GLU A 115 -17.08 -6.75 -13.43
C GLU A 115 -15.73 -6.07 -13.22
N ILE A 116 -15.14 -5.51 -14.27
CA ILE A 116 -13.87 -4.76 -14.22
C ILE A 116 -14.02 -3.51 -13.34
N ALA A 117 -15.13 -2.77 -13.48
CA ALA A 117 -15.43 -1.60 -12.66
C ALA A 117 -15.66 -1.96 -11.19
N THR A 118 -16.42 -3.04 -10.94
CA THR A 118 -16.69 -3.52 -9.58
C THR A 118 -15.42 -4.00 -8.88
N SER A 119 -14.56 -4.74 -9.59
CA SER A 119 -13.28 -5.19 -9.02
C SER A 119 -12.30 -4.04 -8.79
N LEU A 120 -12.32 -2.99 -9.63
CA LEU A 120 -11.55 -1.77 -9.37
C LEU A 120 -12.05 -1.04 -8.11
N PHE A 121 -13.37 -0.93 -7.94
CA PHE A 121 -13.97 -0.35 -6.73
C PHE A 121 -13.54 -1.08 -5.45
N VAL A 122 -13.46 -2.41 -5.48
CA VAL A 122 -12.96 -3.21 -4.36
C VAL A 122 -11.49 -2.90 -4.08
N ILE A 123 -10.68 -2.78 -5.13
CA ILE A 123 -9.28 -2.38 -5.00
C ILE A 123 -9.20 -0.99 -4.34
N ASP A 124 -10.03 -0.03 -4.70
CA ASP A 124 -10.01 1.32 -4.10
C ASP A 124 -10.23 1.28 -2.57
N ILE A 125 -11.19 0.47 -2.11
CA ILE A 125 -11.43 0.26 -0.67
C ILE A 125 -10.21 -0.40 -0.01
N LEU A 126 -9.62 -1.41 -0.65
CA LEU A 126 -8.43 -2.07 -0.13
C LEU A 126 -7.24 -1.11 -0.04
N ILE A 127 -7.03 -0.26 -1.03
CA ILE A 127 -5.98 0.78 -1.03
C ILE A 127 -6.15 1.69 0.18
N PHE A 128 -7.37 2.20 0.39
CA PHE A 128 -7.65 3.06 1.53
C PHE A 128 -7.34 2.37 2.86
N GLN A 129 -7.71 1.10 3.00
CA GLN A 129 -7.37 0.30 4.17
C GLN A 129 -5.85 0.10 4.33
N LEU A 130 -5.11 -0.10 3.24
CA LEU A 130 -3.65 -0.23 3.27
C LEU A 130 -2.99 1.04 3.82
N PHE A 131 -3.48 2.24 3.48
CA PHE A 131 -2.99 3.49 4.05
C PHE A 131 -3.15 3.53 5.59
N ILE A 132 -4.31 3.11 6.10
CA ILE A 132 -4.58 3.02 7.55
C ILE A 132 -3.64 2.00 8.19
N TYR A 133 -3.56 0.78 7.63
CA TYR A 133 -2.73 -0.29 8.17
C TYR A 133 -1.25 0.11 8.23
N THR A 134 -0.74 0.72 7.15
CA THR A 134 0.66 1.19 7.07
C THR A 134 0.98 2.22 8.17
N ALA A 135 0.01 3.05 8.54
CA ALA A 135 0.20 4.06 9.59
C ALA A 135 0.39 3.45 10.99
N VAL A 136 -0.22 2.28 11.25
CA VAL A 136 -0.32 1.69 12.59
C VAL A 136 0.66 0.53 12.79
N VAL A 137 0.97 -0.24 11.74
CA VAL A 137 1.70 -1.52 11.82
C VAL A 137 3.08 -1.42 12.47
N TYR A 138 3.81 -0.32 12.27
CA TYR A 138 5.17 -0.18 12.83
C TYR A 138 5.17 0.08 14.34
N LYS A 139 4.03 0.47 14.92
CA LYS A 139 3.90 0.72 16.36
C LYS A 139 3.08 -0.37 17.05
N TYR A 140 2.12 -1.00 16.36
CA TYR A 140 1.25 -2.04 16.91
C TYR A 140 1.20 -3.31 16.05
N PHE A 141 2.35 -3.76 15.55
CA PHE A 141 2.52 -4.86 14.60
C PHE A 141 1.48 -5.99 14.67
N LEU A 142 1.39 -6.70 15.81
CA LEU A 142 0.52 -7.86 15.95
C LEU A 142 -0.97 -7.50 15.92
N ALA A 143 -1.35 -6.42 16.60
CA ALA A 143 -2.75 -5.95 16.61
C ALA A 143 -3.17 -5.43 15.23
N SER A 144 -2.28 -4.72 14.54
CA SER A 144 -2.52 -4.23 13.19
C SER A 144 -2.72 -5.36 12.18
N ILE A 145 -1.95 -6.46 12.29
CA ILE A 145 -2.12 -7.64 11.42
C ILE A 145 -3.48 -8.29 11.65
N ILE A 146 -3.87 -8.52 12.91
CA ILE A 146 -5.16 -9.15 13.24
C ILE A 146 -6.32 -8.30 12.71
N ILE A 147 -6.30 -6.99 12.98
CA ILE A 147 -7.33 -6.06 12.51
C ILE A 147 -7.38 -6.02 10.99
N PHE A 148 -6.22 -6.02 10.32
CA PHE A 148 -6.15 -6.02 8.86
C PHE A 148 -6.74 -7.30 8.25
N CYS A 149 -6.44 -8.47 8.81
CA CYS A 149 -7.02 -9.74 8.36
C CYS A 149 -8.54 -9.78 8.56
N LEU A 150 -9.03 -9.32 9.72
CA LEU A 150 -10.47 -9.25 10.00
C LEU A 150 -11.19 -8.30 9.05
N LEU A 151 -10.61 -7.14 8.75
CA LEU A 151 -11.18 -6.17 7.82
C LEU A 151 -11.19 -6.68 6.37
N ILE A 152 -10.17 -7.41 5.92
CA ILE A 152 -10.20 -8.08 4.60
C ILE A 152 -11.36 -9.08 4.56
N GLY A 153 -11.48 -9.94 5.58
CA GLY A 153 -12.57 -10.92 5.65
C GLY A 153 -13.95 -10.26 5.63
N PHE A 154 -14.09 -9.11 6.31
CA PHE A 154 -15.32 -8.32 6.30
C PHE A 154 -15.63 -7.72 4.93
N ILE A 155 -14.63 -7.16 4.23
CA ILE A 155 -14.80 -6.62 2.88
C ILE A 155 -15.21 -7.72 1.91
N THR A 156 -14.56 -8.90 1.97
CA THR A 156 -14.90 -10.01 1.07
C THR A 156 -16.31 -10.54 1.34
N ALA A 157 -16.71 -10.67 2.61
CA ALA A 157 -18.06 -11.08 2.98
C ALA A 157 -19.12 -10.04 2.57
N GLY A 158 -18.83 -8.75 2.81
CA GLY A 158 -19.68 -7.64 2.40
C GLY A 158 -19.81 -7.54 0.88
N LEU A 159 -18.73 -7.77 0.13
CA LEU A 159 -18.76 -7.78 -1.32
C LEU A 159 -19.67 -8.88 -1.84
N THR A 160 -19.53 -10.13 -1.34
CA THR A 160 -20.41 -11.24 -1.73
C THR A 160 -21.88 -10.95 -1.43
N PHE A 161 -22.15 -10.25 -0.32
CA PHE A 161 -23.50 -9.84 0.04
C PHE A 161 -24.07 -8.79 -0.94
N ILE A 162 -23.27 -7.77 -1.28
CA ILE A 162 -23.72 -6.69 -2.17
C ILE A 162 -23.81 -7.14 -3.64
N THR A 163 -22.91 -8.02 -4.10
CA THR A 163 -22.99 -8.60 -5.45
C THR A 163 -24.25 -9.43 -5.63
N ASN A 164 -24.72 -10.11 -4.58
CA ASN A 164 -25.99 -10.85 -4.63
C ASN A 164 -27.22 -9.94 -4.72
N LEU A 165 -27.07 -8.64 -4.46
CA LEU A 165 -28.15 -7.65 -4.55
C LEU A 165 -28.15 -6.88 -5.88
N ASP A 166 -27.28 -7.23 -6.85
CA ASP A 166 -27.13 -6.58 -8.17
C ASP A 166 -26.88 -5.06 -8.16
N ILE A 167 -26.54 -4.49 -7.00
CA ILE A 167 -26.35 -3.04 -6.81
C ILE A 167 -25.20 -2.50 -7.68
N PHE A 168 -24.20 -3.34 -7.98
CA PHE A 168 -23.03 -2.96 -8.76
C PHE A 168 -23.16 -3.16 -10.27
N SER A 169 -24.26 -3.75 -10.75
CA SER A 169 -24.48 -4.02 -12.19
C SER A 169 -24.41 -2.77 -13.08
N ARG A 170 -24.66 -1.58 -12.51
CA ARG A 170 -24.68 -0.28 -13.21
C ARG A 170 -23.40 0.55 -13.04
N LEU A 171 -22.36 0.01 -12.42
CA LEU A 171 -21.19 0.80 -12.07
C LEU A 171 -20.31 1.04 -13.30
N THR A 172 -20.21 2.30 -13.74
CA THR A 172 -19.36 2.69 -14.86
C THR A 172 -17.90 2.80 -14.42
N LEU A 173 -16.96 2.47 -15.30
CA LEU A 173 -15.52 2.48 -15.01
C LEU A 173 -14.98 3.85 -14.52
N ASN A 174 -15.60 4.95 -14.90
CA ASN A 174 -15.16 6.29 -14.48
C ASN A 174 -15.32 6.54 -12.98
N THR A 175 -16.38 6.00 -12.38
CA THR A 175 -16.69 6.18 -10.95
C THR A 175 -15.58 5.64 -10.03
N PRO A 176 -15.14 4.37 -10.14
CA PRO A 176 -14.05 3.85 -9.32
C PRO A 176 -12.71 4.52 -9.64
N ILE A 177 -12.45 4.90 -10.89
CA ILE A 177 -11.22 5.66 -11.21
C ILE A 177 -11.13 6.96 -10.39
N ILE A 178 -12.19 7.78 -10.41
CA ILE A 178 -12.22 9.05 -9.68
C ILE A 178 -12.14 8.78 -8.17
N LEU A 179 -12.93 7.81 -7.69
CA LEU A 179 -12.98 7.45 -6.28
C LEU A 179 -11.62 6.96 -5.76
N GLY A 180 -10.90 6.14 -6.52
CA GLY A 180 -9.57 5.65 -6.15
C GLY A 180 -8.55 6.77 -5.98
N TYR A 181 -8.51 7.76 -6.88
CA TYR A 181 -7.62 8.92 -6.70
C TYR A 181 -7.99 9.76 -5.47
N VAL A 182 -9.28 9.96 -5.22
CA VAL A 182 -9.77 10.64 -4.01
C VAL A 182 -9.35 9.86 -2.76
N LEU A 183 -9.53 8.54 -2.74
CA LEU A 183 -9.16 7.69 -1.61
C LEU A 183 -7.65 7.64 -1.39
N ILE A 184 -6.81 7.70 -2.42
CA ILE A 184 -5.35 7.83 -2.26
C ILE A 184 -5.01 9.16 -1.58
N ALA A 185 -5.62 10.26 -2.01
CA ALA A 185 -5.39 11.57 -1.39
C ALA A 185 -5.85 11.61 0.07
N VAL A 186 -7.10 11.20 0.34
CA VAL A 186 -7.68 11.16 1.69
C VAL A 186 -6.92 10.17 2.57
N GLY A 187 -6.60 8.98 2.06
CA GLY A 187 -5.83 7.96 2.75
C GLY A 187 -4.44 8.43 3.15
N THR A 188 -3.78 9.22 2.29
CA THR A 188 -2.47 9.83 2.60
C THR A 188 -2.57 10.86 3.73
N VAL A 189 -3.57 11.74 3.70
CA VAL A 189 -3.81 12.72 4.77
C VAL A 189 -4.08 12.00 6.09
N LEU A 190 -4.92 10.95 6.05
CA LEU A 190 -5.24 10.16 7.23
C LEU A 190 -4.01 9.41 7.76
N GLN A 191 -3.21 8.81 6.87
CA GLN A 191 -1.94 8.16 7.22
C GLN A 191 -1.02 9.14 7.93
N TYR A 192 -0.87 10.36 7.40
CA TYR A 192 -0.07 11.41 8.02
C TYR A 192 -0.57 11.77 9.43
N LEU A 193 -1.88 11.97 9.59
CA LEU A 193 -2.49 12.31 10.88
C LEU A 193 -2.28 11.19 11.91
N ILE A 194 -2.51 9.93 11.53
CA ILE A 194 -2.29 8.78 12.41
C ILE A 194 -0.82 8.67 12.80
N CYS A 195 0.10 8.75 11.84
CA CYS A 195 1.54 8.71 12.13
C CYS A 195 1.94 9.84 13.08
N ARG A 196 1.40 11.06 12.89
CA ARG A 196 1.64 12.21 13.77
C ARG A 196 1.09 11.99 15.18
N LEU A 197 -0.10 11.40 15.33
CA LEU A 197 -0.70 11.11 16.64
C LEU A 197 0.11 10.09 17.43
N ILE A 198 0.60 9.05 16.76
CA ILE A 198 1.29 7.95 17.42
C ILE A 198 2.81 8.20 17.46
N ILE A 199 3.34 9.32 16.95
CA ILE A 199 4.79 9.57 16.84
C ILE A 199 5.54 9.40 18.16
N LYS A 200 4.94 9.81 19.28
CA LYS A 200 5.56 9.74 20.62
C LYS A 200 5.79 8.31 21.13
N LYS A 201 5.16 7.29 20.53
CA LYS A 201 5.37 5.90 20.92
C LYS A 201 6.60 5.28 20.26
N PRO A 202 7.41 4.47 20.98
CA PRO A 202 8.52 3.75 20.38
C PRO A 202 8.01 2.75 19.34
N ILE A 203 8.84 2.48 18.34
CA ILE A 203 8.54 1.52 17.28
C ILE A 203 8.59 0.10 17.87
N SER A 204 7.69 -0.78 17.41
CA SER A 204 7.53 -2.10 18.01
C SER A 204 8.74 -3.00 17.74
N GLN A 205 9.41 -3.47 18.80
CA GLN A 205 10.54 -4.43 18.69
C GLN A 205 10.13 -5.76 18.03
N ARG A 206 8.85 -6.14 18.06
CA ARG A 206 8.34 -7.36 17.43
C ARG A 206 8.25 -7.26 15.90
N ALA A 207 8.04 -6.06 15.35
CA ALA A 207 8.08 -5.82 13.90
C ALA A 207 9.49 -6.05 13.32
N PHE A 208 10.52 -5.85 14.15
CA PHE A 208 11.93 -5.89 13.76
C PHE A 208 12.72 -6.93 14.55
N ARG A 209 12.08 -8.00 15.03
CA ARG A 209 12.70 -8.99 15.94
C ARG A 209 13.94 -9.69 15.37
N GLY A 210 14.09 -9.73 14.04
CA GLY A 210 15.32 -10.19 13.38
C GLY A 210 16.46 -9.17 13.39
N VAL A 211 16.17 -7.87 13.44
CA VAL A 211 17.17 -6.77 13.49
C VAL A 211 17.87 -6.71 14.84
N PHE A 212 17.13 -6.95 15.93
CA PHE A 212 17.68 -6.96 17.29
C PHE A 212 18.54 -8.19 17.61
N LYS A 213 18.50 -9.23 16.79
CA LYS A 213 19.33 -10.44 16.97
C LYS A 213 20.73 -10.27 16.38
N ASP A 214 20.86 -9.49 15.31
CA ASP A 214 22.13 -9.22 14.62
C ASP A 214 22.85 -7.96 15.13
N ALA A 215 22.24 -7.23 16.06
CA ALA A 215 22.79 -6.03 16.70
C ALA A 215 23.35 -6.29 18.11
N LYS A 216 23.60 -7.56 18.46
CA LYS A 216 24.28 -7.98 19.70
C LYS A 216 25.60 -8.66 19.37
#